data_AF-A0A7K0GNQ7-F1
#
_entry.id   AF-A0A7K0GNQ7-F1
#
_cell.length_a   1.000
_cell.length_b   1.000
_cell.length_c   1.000
_cell.angle_alpha   90.00
_cell.angle_beta   90.00
_cell.angle_gamma   90.00
#
_symmetry.space_group_name_H-M   'P 1'
#
loop_
_entity.id
_entity.type
_entity.pdbx_description
1 polymer ?
#
loop_
_entity_poly.entity_id
_entity_poly.type
_entity_poly.pdbx_seq_one_letter_code
_entity_poly.pdbx_strand_id
1 'polypeptide(L)' 'MNLKEMEKNSAKAVILLKAMANERRLQILCLLHGTELSVGELCGKLELSQSALSQHLAWLRRDGLVETRKEAQT' A
#
# COMPACT_ATOMS: atom_id res chain seq x y z
N MET A 1 30.50 -2.08 1.01
CA MET A 1 29.31 -2.97 0.99
C MET A 1 29.78 -4.34 0.58
N ASN A 2 29.65 -5.34 1.45
CA ASN A 2 30.05 -6.72 1.12
C ASN A 2 28.88 -7.48 0.46
N LEU A 3 29.17 -8.66 -0.12
CA LEU A 3 28.17 -9.47 -0.82
C LEU A 3 26.96 -9.84 0.06
N LYS A 4 27.20 -10.20 1.33
CA LYS A 4 26.14 -10.57 2.28
C LYS A 4 25.20 -9.40 2.61
N GLU A 5 25.77 -8.20 2.77
CA GLU A 5 24.99 -6.97 2.96
C GLU A 5 24.16 -6.63 1.73
N MET A 6 24.74 -6.79 0.53
CA MET A 6 24.04 -6.58 -0.72
C MET A 6 22.86 -7.55 -0.89
N GLU A 7 23.07 -8.84 -0.68
CA GLU A 7 21.99 -9.85 -0.77
C GLU A 7 20.85 -9.56 0.20
N LYS A 8 21.17 -9.21 1.45
CA LYS A 8 20.18 -8.85 2.46
C LYS A 8 19.37 -7.61 2.07
N ASN A 9 20.04 -6.58 1.56
CA ASN A 9 19.37 -5.33 1.16
C ASN A 9 18.55 -5.51 -0.12
N SER A 10 19.06 -6.26 -1.10
CA SER A 10 18.33 -6.62 -2.32
C SER A 10 17.07 -7.43 -2.00
N ALA A 11 17.13 -8.38 -1.07
CA ALA A 11 15.95 -9.13 -0.64
C ALA A 11 14.85 -8.22 -0.07
N LYS A 12 15.23 -7.24 0.78
CA LYS A 12 14.29 -6.25 1.32
C LYS A 12 13.71 -5.35 0.22
N ALA A 13 14.55 -4.86 -0.69
CA ALA A 13 14.11 -4.03 -1.81
C ALA A 13 13.13 -4.79 -2.72
N VAL A 14 13.38 -6.06 -3.01
CA VAL A 14 12.48 -6.90 -3.82
C VAL A 14 11.11 -7.07 -3.16
N ILE A 15 11.04 -7.19 -1.83
CA ILE A 15 9.75 -7.24 -1.11
C ILE A 15 8.96 -5.95 -1.36
N LEU A 16 9.59 -4.79 -1.19
CA LEU A 16 8.97 -3.49 -1.45
C LEU A 16 8.51 -3.36 -2.90
N LEU A 17 9.39 -3.69 -3.86
CA LEU A 17 9.10 -3.61 -5.29
C LEU A 17 7.93 -4.53 -5.68
N LYS A 18 7.86 -5.74 -5.14
CA LYS A 18 6.72 -6.67 -5.38
C LYS A 18 5.42 -6.14 -4.80
N ALA A 19 5.46 -5.52 -3.63
CA ALA A 19 4.28 -4.86 -3.06
C ALA A 19 3.78 -3.73 -3.98
N MET A 20 4.68 -2.93 -4.55
CA MET A 20 4.34 -1.82 -5.44
C MET A 20 4.00 -2.26 -6.88
N ALA A 21 4.46 -3.43 -7.34
CA ALA A 21 4.29 -3.93 -8.71
C ALA A 21 2.86 -4.47 -8.99
N ASN A 22 1.85 -3.67 -8.68
CA ASN A 22 0.47 -3.87 -9.07
C ASN A 22 -0.17 -2.49 -9.30
N GLU A 23 -0.83 -2.33 -10.44
CA GLU A 23 -1.37 -1.05 -10.88
C GLU A 23 -2.25 -0.38 -9.82
N ARG A 24 -3.21 -1.12 -9.24
CA ARG A 24 -4.13 -0.59 -8.23
C ARG A 24 -3.43 -0.24 -6.93
N ARG A 25 -2.50 -1.08 -6.47
CA ARG A 25 -1.70 -0.78 -5.27
C ARG A 25 -0.82 0.46 -5.45
N LEU A 26 -0.19 0.61 -6.62
CA LEU A 26 0.61 1.79 -6.93
C LEU A 26 -0.26 3.06 -6.98
N GLN A 27 -1.43 3.00 -7.63
CA GLN A 27 -2.39 4.10 -7.65
C GLN A 27 -2.82 4.52 -6.23
N ILE A 28 -3.12 3.56 -5.36
CA ILE A 28 -3.45 3.82 -3.94
C ILE A 28 -2.29 4.55 -3.25
N LEU A 29 -1.05 4.09 -3.40
CA LEU A 29 0.12 4.72 -2.78
C LEU A 29 0.34 6.15 -3.29
N CYS A 30 0.14 6.39 -4.59
CA CYS A 30 0.21 7.72 -5.17
C CYS A 30 -0.87 8.66 -4.61
N LEU A 31 -2.10 8.17 -4.45
CA LEU A 31 -3.20 8.95 -3.86
C LEU A 31 -2.99 9.26 -2.37
N LEU A 32 -2.30 8.39 -1.64
CA LEU A 32 -1.95 8.60 -0.23
C LEU A 32 -0.67 9.42 -0.05
N HIS A 33 0.01 9.83 -1.12
CA HIS A 33 1.23 10.60 -1.02
C HIS A 33 0.95 12.01 -0.46
N GLY A 34 1.33 12.23 0.80
CA GLY A 34 1.17 13.52 1.48
C GLY A 34 -0.24 13.79 1.99
N THR A 35 -1.17 12.83 1.90
CA THR A 35 -2.56 12.99 2.33
C THR A 35 -3.11 11.70 2.96
N GLU A 36 -3.94 11.83 4.00
CA GLU A 36 -4.76 10.73 4.52
C GLU A 36 -6.10 10.70 3.77
N LEU A 37 -6.58 9.52 3.35
CA LEU A 37 -7.86 9.35 2.68
C LEU A 37 -8.65 8.20 3.32
N SER A 38 -9.96 8.39 3.42
CA SER A 38 -10.89 7.34 3.80
C SER A 38 -11.04 6.28 2.70
N VAL A 39 -11.54 5.10 3.09
CA VAL A 39 -11.87 4.02 2.14
C VAL A 39 -12.89 4.49 1.09
N GLY A 40 -13.87 5.32 1.49
CA GLY A 40 -14.88 5.87 0.58
C GLY A 40 -14.29 6.79 -0.48
N GLU A 41 -13.39 7.70 -0.09
CA GLU A 41 -12.70 8.61 -1.03
C GLU A 41 -11.82 7.83 -2.02
N LEU A 42 -11.10 6.81 -1.54
CA LEU A 42 -10.29 5.95 -2.41
C LEU A 42 -11.14 5.15 -3.40
N CYS A 43 -12.27 4.58 -2.97
CA CYS A 43 -13.21 3.90 -3.87
C CYS A 43 -13.70 4.83 -4.97
N GLY A 44 -14.08 6.07 -4.62
CA GLY A 44 -14.56 7.07 -5.57
C GLY A 44 -13.50 7.52 -6.57
N LYS A 45 -12.25 7.75 -6.12
CA LYS A 45 -11.15 8.19 -7.00
C LYS A 45 -10.63 7.09 -7.94
N LEU A 46 -10.70 5.83 -7.53
CA LEU A 46 -10.15 4.69 -8.28
C LEU A 46 -11.21 3.89 -9.05
N GLU A 47 -12.49 4.25 -8.91
CA GLU A 47 -13.63 3.52 -9.47
C GLU A 47 -13.59 2.03 -9.09
N LEU A 48 -13.21 1.74 -7.85
CA LEU A 48 -13.13 0.38 -7.31
C LEU A 48 -14.27 0.09 -6.36
N SER A 49 -14.70 -1.17 -6.35
CA SER A 49 -15.57 -1.65 -5.28
C SER A 49 -14.83 -1.65 -3.94
N GLN A 50 -15.59 -1.50 -2.85
CA GLN A 50 -15.03 -1.54 -1.51
C GLN A 50 -14.31 -2.86 -1.22
N SER A 51 -14.82 -4.00 -1.74
CA SER A 51 -14.19 -5.31 -1.53
C SER A 51 -12.84 -5.42 -2.23
N ALA A 52 -12.74 -4.97 -3.48
CA ALA A 52 -11.49 -4.95 -4.23
C ALA A 52 -10.47 -4.03 -3.56
N LEU A 53 -10.89 -2.82 -3.17
CA LEU A 53 -10.03 -1.88 -2.46
C LEU A 53 -9.54 -2.47 -1.12
N SER A 54 -10.43 -3.10 -0.36
CA SER A 54 -10.09 -3.71 0.94
C SER A 54 -9.03 -4.80 0.80
N GLN A 55 -9.08 -5.60 -0.27
CA GLN A 55 -8.05 -6.58 -0.56
C GLN A 55 -6.70 -5.89 -0.84
N HIS A 56 -6.67 -4.86 -1.70
CA HIS A 56 -5.44 -4.12 -1.97
C HIS A 56 -4.85 -3.47 -0.71
N LEU A 57 -5.68 -2.85 0.12
CA LEU A 57 -5.27 -2.28 1.41
C LEU A 57 -4.76 -3.34 2.38
N ALA A 58 -5.36 -4.53 2.42
CA ALA A 58 -4.86 -5.63 3.25
C ALA A 58 -3.46 -6.09 2.82
N TRP A 59 -3.20 -6.20 1.51
CA TRP A 59 -1.86 -6.51 0.98
C TRP A 59 -0.84 -5.42 1.33
N LEU A 60 -1.18 -4.15 1.07
CA LEU A 60 -0.31 -3.01 1.39
C LEU A 60 -0.02 -2.92 2.90
N ARG A 61 -1.02 -3.17 3.75
CA ARG A 61 -0.85 -3.16 5.21
C ARG A 61 0.02 -4.31 5.68
N ARG A 62 -0.17 -5.52 5.13
CA ARG A 62 0.65 -6.69 5.48
C ARG A 62 2.12 -6.46 5.14
N ASP A 63 2.38 -5.78 4.03
CA ASP A 63 3.74 -5.47 3.58
C ASP A 63 4.29 -4.17 4.23
N GLY A 64 3.50 -3.49 5.06
CA GLY A 64 3.90 -2.31 5.85
C GLY A 64 3.94 -0.98 5.08
N LEU A 65 3.27 -0.89 3.93
CA LEU A 65 3.27 0.31 3.09
C LEU A 65 2.16 1.31 3.44
N VAL A 66 1.13 0.89 4.18
CA VAL A 66 0.04 1.75 4.64
C VAL A 66 -0.31 1.46 6.08
N GLU A 67 -0.76 2.50 6.79
CA GLU A 67 -1.32 2.42 8.12
C GLU A 67 -2.81 2.76 8.07
N THR A 68 -3.55 2.36 9.11
CA THR A 68 -4.99 2.59 9.18
C THR A 68 -5.34 3.26 10.49
N ARG A 69 -6.03 4.39 10.44
CA ARG A 69 -6.65 5.04 11.60
C ARG A 69 -8.14 4.70 11.62
N LYS A 70 -8.65 4.27 12.78
CA LYS A 70 -10.10 4.18 13.00
C LYS A 70 -10.54 5.46 13.68
N GLU A 71 -11.38 6.22 13.01
CA GLU A 71 -12.10 7.34 13.61
C GLU A 71 -13.56 6.94 13.68
N ALA A 72 -14.04 6.62 14.89
CA ALA A 72 -15.43 6.28 15.12
C ALA A 72 -16.22 7.59 15.27
N GLN A 73 -17.23 7.80 14.41
CA GLN A 73 -18.34 8.67 14.77
C GLN A 73 -19.24 7.86 15.71
N THR A 74 -19.37 8.33 16.95
CA THR A 74 -20.48 7.92 17.82
C THR A 74 -21.75 8.60 17.35
#